data_AF-A0A836BKW7-F1
#
_entry.id   AF-A0A836BKW7-F1
#
_cell.length_a   1.000
_cell.length_b   1.000
_cell.length_c   1.000
_cell.angle_alpha   90.00
_cell.angle_beta   90.00
_cell.angle_gamma   90.00
#
_symmetry.space_group_name_H-M   'P 1'
#
loop_
_entity.id
_entity.type
_entity.pdbx_description
1 polymer ?
#
loop_
_entity_poly.entity_id
_entity_poly.type
_entity_poly.pdbx_seq_one_letter_code
_entity_poly.pdbx_strand_id
1 'polypeptide(L)'
;MTKTCTKCKNSIPDEEELDPKAASYPCCNKCWNEWKEYRIIVMNEMRLDMSLPDHRKLLKKNEQTFVGVRTPEGDVVDFSDEKNRTPEEKPS
;
A
#
# COMPACT_ATOMS: atom_id res chain seq x y z
N MET A 1 0.63 18.26 -11.11
CA MET A 1 1.87 17.57 -10.68
C MET A 1 1.55 16.10 -10.74
N THR A 2 2.08 15.35 -11.69
CA THR A 2 1.77 13.92 -11.85
C THR A 2 2.11 13.17 -10.57
N LYS A 3 1.11 12.66 -9.86
CA LYS A 3 1.33 11.83 -8.66
C LYS A 3 1.88 10.47 -9.10
N THR A 4 2.86 9.93 -8.40
CA THR A 4 3.39 8.59 -8.69
C THR A 4 2.77 7.57 -7.74
N CYS A 5 2.28 6.46 -8.28
CA CYS A 5 1.70 5.39 -7.49
C CYS A 5 2.77 4.72 -6.61
N THR A 6 2.55 4.67 -5.29
CA THR A 6 3.48 4.04 -4.34
C THR A 6 3.63 2.53 -4.55
N LYS A 7 2.61 1.86 -5.10
CA LYS A 7 2.61 0.41 -5.33
C LYS A 7 3.24 0.01 -6.66
N CYS A 8 2.73 0.55 -7.76
CA CYS A 8 3.15 0.15 -9.10
C CYS A 8 4.15 1.11 -9.76
N LYS A 9 4.51 2.22 -9.09
CA LYS A 9 5.44 3.26 -9.58
C LYS A 9 5.01 3.94 -10.88
N ASN A 10 3.78 3.70 -11.34
CA ASN A 10 3.22 4.34 -12.52
C ASN A 10 2.76 5.77 -12.20
N SER A 11 2.82 6.65 -13.21
CA SER A 11 2.25 7.99 -13.13
C SER A 11 0.72 7.91 -13.08
N ILE A 12 0.12 8.54 -12.09
CA ILE A 12 -1.32 8.73 -11.96
C ILE A 12 -1.68 10.02 -12.72
N PRO A 13 -2.56 9.95 -13.73
CA PRO A 13 -3.06 11.13 -14.41
C PRO A 13 -3.78 12.07 -13.43
N ASP A 14 -3.54 13.38 -13.54
CA ASP A 14 -4.18 14.38 -12.66
C ASP A 14 -5.72 14.47 -12.89
N GLU A 15 -6.22 13.92 -14.00
CA GLU A 15 -7.64 13.84 -14.37
C GLU A 15 -8.37 12.66 -13.70
N GLU A 16 -7.64 11.71 -13.12
CA GLU A 16 -8.26 10.54 -12.51
C GLU A 16 -8.77 10.88 -11.10
N GLU A 17 -10.09 10.86 -10.92
CA GLU A 17 -10.69 11.01 -9.60
C GLU A 17 -10.37 9.78 -8.75
N LEU A 18 -9.47 9.96 -7.79
CA LEU A 18 -9.07 8.93 -6.84
C LEU A 18 -10.03 8.90 -5.66
N ASP A 19 -10.26 7.69 -5.14
CA ASP A 19 -10.93 7.49 -3.85
C ASP A 19 -10.20 8.31 -2.75
N PRO A 20 -10.90 9.01 -1.83
CA PRO A 20 -10.27 9.86 -0.82
C PRO A 20 -9.20 9.15 0.01
N LYS A 21 -9.38 7.84 0.25
CA LYS A 21 -8.38 7.02 0.94
C LYS A 21 -7.19 6.70 0.05
N ALA A 22 -7.41 6.38 -1.22
CA ALA A 22 -6.33 6.16 -2.18
C ALA A 22 -5.50 7.42 -2.40
N ALA A 23 -6.16 8.59 -2.47
CA ALA A 23 -5.52 9.89 -2.59
C ALA A 23 -4.59 10.23 -1.41
N SER A 24 -4.87 9.68 -0.22
CA SER A 24 -4.02 9.88 0.97
C SER A 24 -2.69 9.10 0.91
N TYR A 25 -2.62 8.01 0.13
CA TYR A 25 -1.46 7.13 -0.02
C TYR A 25 -0.82 7.19 -1.41
N PRO A 26 -0.97 8.30 -2.13
CA PRO A 26 -0.83 8.39 -3.60
C PRO A 26 -0.96 7.06 -4.36
N CYS A 27 -2.10 6.37 -4.23
CA CYS A 27 -2.33 5.07 -4.87
C CYS A 27 -3.26 5.22 -6.08
N CYS A 28 -2.96 4.56 -7.20
CA CYS A 28 -3.83 4.58 -8.38
C CYS A 28 -5.10 3.73 -8.15
N ASN A 29 -6.18 4.02 -8.89
CA ASN A 29 -7.44 3.29 -8.75
C ASN A 29 -7.29 1.77 -8.97
N LYS A 30 -6.40 1.34 -9.88
CA LYS A 30 -6.12 -0.08 -10.10
C LYS A 30 -5.59 -0.77 -8.84
N CYS A 31 -4.52 -0.24 -8.26
CA CYS A 31 -3.92 -0.81 -7.04
C CYS A 31 -4.86 -0.67 -5.83
N TRP A 32 -5.69 0.38 -5.79
CA TRP A 32 -6.69 0.52 -4.74
C TRP A 32 -7.83 -0.50 -4.85
N ASN A 33 -8.26 -0.82 -6.07
CA ASN A 33 -9.26 -1.88 -6.31
C ASN A 33 -8.71 -3.26 -5.94
N GLU A 34 -7.45 -3.55 -6.28
CA GLU A 34 -6.77 -4.78 -5.84
C GLU A 34 -6.72 -4.87 -4.30
N TRP A 35 -6.46 -3.77 -3.59
CA TRP A 35 -6.55 -3.73 -2.13
C TRP A 35 -7.97 -4.02 -1.63
N LYS A 36 -9.03 -3.49 -2.28
CA LYS A 36 -10.43 -3.73 -1.89
C LYS A 36 -10.81 -5.20 -1.98
N GLU A 37 -10.23 -5.96 -2.91
CA GLU A 37 -10.42 -7.41 -3.00
C GLU A 37 -9.55 -8.13 -1.97
N TYR A 38 -8.27 -7.80 -1.92
CA TYR A 38 -7.31 -8.42 -1.01
C TYR A 38 -7.69 -8.24 0.47
N ARG A 39 -8.26 -7.09 0.86
CA ARG A 39 -8.73 -6.87 2.23
C ARG A 39 -9.73 -7.92 2.69
N ILE A 40 -10.57 -8.43 1.79
CA ILE A 40 -11.59 -9.45 2.11
C ILE A 40 -10.91 -10.78 2.42
N ILE A 41 -9.91 -11.14 1.62
CA ILE A 41 -9.09 -12.33 1.84
C ILE A 41 -8.37 -12.23 3.19
N VAL A 42 -7.72 -11.09 3.47
CA VAL A 42 -7.04 -10.86 4.76
C VAL A 42 -8.01 -10.97 5.94
N MET A 43 -9.20 -10.37 5.85
CA MET A 43 -10.20 -10.47 6.91
C MET A 43 -10.64 -11.92 7.16
N ASN A 44 -10.85 -12.70 6.09
CA ASN A 44 -11.33 -14.08 6.20
C ASN A 44 -10.24 -15.04 6.70
N GLU A 45 -9.05 -15.00 6.10
CA GLU A 45 -7.92 -15.88 6.43
C GLU A 45 -7.41 -15.63 7.86
N MET A 46 -7.28 -14.36 8.25
CA MET A 46 -6.84 -14.00 9.60
C MET A 46 -7.99 -13.96 10.62
N ARG A 47 -9.22 -14.24 10.19
CA ARG A 47 -10.45 -14.20 11.00
C ARG A 47 -10.60 -12.89 11.79
N LEU A 48 -10.44 -11.77 11.11
CA LEU A 48 -10.52 -10.44 11.71
C LEU A 48 -11.97 -10.06 12.01
N ASP A 49 -12.26 -9.88 13.29
CA ASP A 49 -13.46 -9.22 13.77
C ASP A 49 -13.32 -7.69 13.70
N MET A 50 -14.07 -7.04 12.81
CA MET A 50 -14.04 -5.59 12.61
C MET A 50 -14.64 -4.77 13.75
N SER A 51 -15.32 -5.41 14.71
CA SER A 51 -15.76 -4.77 15.95
C SER A 51 -14.58 -4.52 16.91
N LEU A 52 -13.53 -5.34 16.82
CA LEU A 52 -12.35 -5.23 17.68
C LEU A 52 -11.36 -4.17 17.16
N PRO A 53 -10.93 -3.23 18.02
CA PRO A 53 -10.03 -2.15 17.62
C PRO A 53 -8.66 -2.66 17.15
N ASP A 54 -8.15 -3.74 17.73
CA ASP A 54 -6.84 -4.28 17.37
C ASP A 54 -6.84 -4.97 16.01
N HIS A 55 -7.94 -5.62 15.64
CA HIS A 55 -8.13 -6.19 14.31
C HIS A 55 -8.21 -5.09 13.24
N ARG A 56 -8.89 -3.98 13.53
CA ARG A 56 -8.90 -2.81 12.64
C ARG A 56 -7.50 -2.22 12.45
N LYS A 57 -6.69 -2.14 13.52
CA LYS A 57 -5.29 -1.72 13.43
C LYS A 57 -4.46 -2.68 12.56
N LEU A 58 -4.68 -3.99 12.70
CA LEU A 58 -3.98 -4.99 11.90
C LEU A 58 -4.34 -4.89 10.41
N LEU A 59 -5.63 -4.72 10.09
CA LEU A 59 -6.06 -4.51 8.71
C LEU A 59 -5.46 -3.22 8.12
N LYS A 60 -5.38 -2.14 8.92
CA LYS A 60 -4.73 -0.88 8.50
C LYS A 60 -3.22 -1.04 8.28
N LYS A 61 -2.53 -1.87 9.06
CA LYS A 61 -1.11 -2.20 8.80
C LYS A 61 -0.97 -2.93 7.46
N ASN A 62 -1.82 -3.93 7.20
CA ASN A 62 -1.84 -4.63 5.92
C ASN A 62 -2.16 -3.69 4.76
N GLU A 63 -3.06 -2.72 4.94
CA GLU A 63 -3.33 -1.67 3.95
C GLU A 63 -2.04 -0.92 3.59
N GLN A 64 -1.36 -0.38 4.60
CA GLN A 64 -0.12 0.39 4.42
C GLN A 64 1.00 -0.44 3.79
N THR A 65 1.12 -1.72 4.16
CA THR A 65 2.06 -2.64 3.55
C THR A 65 1.69 -2.94 2.10
N PHE A 66 0.41 -3.15 1.82
CA PHE A 66 -0.07 -3.46 0.48
C PHE A 66 0.17 -2.30 -0.49
N VAL A 67 -0.17 -1.07 -0.10
CA VAL A 67 0.05 0.12 -0.92
C VAL A 67 1.52 0.57 -0.97
N GLY A 68 2.44 -0.10 -0.27
CA GLY A 68 3.87 0.21 -0.32
C GLY A 68 4.30 1.42 0.53
N VAL A 69 3.46 1.83 1.50
CA VAL A 69 3.78 2.87 2.48
C VAL A 69 4.61 2.32 3.64
N ARG A 70 4.55 1.00 3.87
CA ARG A 70 5.38 0.25 4.82
C ARG A 70 5.93 -1.02 4.17
N THR A 71 7.14 -1.46 4.52
CA THR A 71 7.60 -2.80 4.17
C THR A 71 6.91 -3.87 5.04
N PRO A 72 6.83 -5.13 4.58
CA PRO A 72 6.29 -6.24 5.37
C PRO A 72 7.05 -6.53 6.67
N GLU A 73 8.27 -6.02 6.82
CA GLU A 73 9.12 -6.18 8.01
C GLU A 73 8.94 -5.05 9.04
N GLY A 74 8.14 -4.02 8.73
CA GLY A 74 7.81 -2.93 9.65
C GLY A 74 8.61 -1.65 9.46
N ASP A 75 9.55 -1.62 8.51
CA ASP A 75 10.25 -0.40 8.13
C ASP A 75 9.35 0.54 7.32
N VAL A 76 9.38 1.81 7.68
CA VAL A 76 8.80 2.87 6.86
C VAL A 76 9.77 3.10 5.72
N VAL A 77 9.34 2.83 4.48
CA VAL A 77 10.17 3.09 3.30
C VAL A 77 10.27 4.60 3.15
N ASP A 78 11.38 5.17 3.58
CA ASP A 78 11.75 6.54 3.24
C ASP A 78 12.19 6.56 1.77
N PHE A 79 11.36 7.17 0.93
CA PHE A 79 11.62 7.31 -0.51
C PHE A 79 12.56 8.50 -0.82
N SER A 80 13.15 9.13 0.20
CA SER A 80 14.14 10.21 0.04
C SER A 80 15.54 9.69 -0.28
N ASP A 81 15.82 8.40 -0.05
CA ASP A 81 17.14 7.80 -0.27
C ASP A 81 17.26 7.06 -1.61
N GLU A 82 18.17 7.57 -2.44
CA GLU A 82 18.50 7.11 -3.80
C GLU A 82 18.97 5.64 -3.87
N LYS A 83 19.37 5.05 -2.74
CA LYS A 83 19.90 3.67 -2.65
C LYS A 83 18.84 2.57 -2.80
N ASN A 84 17.55 2.89 -2.67
CA ASN A 84 16.48 1.89 -2.78
C ASN A 84 15.97 1.70 -4.23
N ARG A 85 16.69 2.24 -5.23
CA ARG A 85 16.32 2.19 -6.66
C ARG A 85 16.86 0.99 -7.44
N THR A 86 17.78 0.20 -6.89
CA THR A 86 18.41 -0.92 -7.60
C THR A 86 18.37 -2.19 -6.74
N PRO A 87 17.53 -3.19 -7.09
CA PRO A 87 17.60 -4.51 -6.50
C PRO A 87 18.70 -5.33 -7.21
N GLU A 88 19.95 -4.91 -7.07
CA GLU A 88 21.14 -5.72 -7.31
C GLU A 88 21.98 -5.50 -6.05
N GLU A 89 22.02 -6.39 -5.07
CA GLU A 89 22.72 -7.66 -5.13
C GLU A 89 22.02 -8.70 -4.23
N LYS A 90 21.84 -9.92 -4.74
CA LYS A 90 21.59 -11.08 -3.89
C LYS A 90 22.87 -11.39 -3.10
N PRO A 91 22.86 -11.51 -1.77
CA PRO A 91 24.03 -11.99 -1.05
C PRO A 91 24.26 -13.46 -1.44
N SER A 92 25.53 -13.75 -1.74
CA SER A 92 26.07 -15.06 -2.14
C SER A 92 26.01 -16.11 -1.04
#